data_AF-D8LLW9-F1
#
_entry.id   AF-D8LLW9-F1
#
_cell.length_a   1.000
_cell.length_b   1.000
_cell.length_c   1.000
_cell.angle_alpha   90.00
_cell.angle_beta   90.00
_cell.angle_gamma   90.00
#
_symmetry.space_group_name_H-M   'P 1'
#
loop_
_entity.id
_entity.type
_entity.pdbx_description
1 polymer ?
#
loop_
_entity_poly.entity_id
_entity_poly.type
_entity_poly.pdbx_seq_one_letter_code
_entity_poly.pdbx_strand_id
1 'polypeptide(L)'
;MAFDPDVTPGALDAFHVWLTKSGVRLTDNAVLAGRSPLAGERGLVAAKAIETGQSVLAIPQSLGLTATGLKSSGIAQYVEGFEGWTGETGLIALQVLWERAQGEGSKMAPWIAVLPKEGELEMPLFWGEADLTLADASSTRGISGFVADVDEDFAWLSENAFAKHPKVFPADKFGPGDFRWAVGVALSRSFFVDGELRLTPLVDFANHSSLRGVSEPTGGTTGLFGSKAVVLRAGKNYEEGEEFFVSYGPKGAAGYLEENGFVPPVSGSEVTCELEFSIPEDDKFFDDKEDILERAGLRTSSTFDLTAVGLPDAELVRFLRLLCVSGDDAFLLEGIFRNEVWDFMNEPVSRPNEEAVNELLATRCEEELKAFFGTAKEEEGIVSGKAEASERQRLCAGVRQGERMALEMTRSWCESDSKALDRKEYYQERRLKDLQLDLPWEVDEIYPTERRPGGGELDW
;
A
#
# COMPACT_ATOMS: atom_id res chain seq x y z
N MET A 1 -27.95 -17.32 -17.04
CA MET A 1 -26.98 -16.80 -18.02
C MET A 1 -27.62 -15.66 -18.80
N ALA A 2 -27.47 -14.43 -18.34
CA ALA A 2 -27.79 -13.24 -19.12
C ALA A 2 -26.53 -12.40 -19.17
N PHE A 3 -26.03 -12.19 -20.38
CA PHE A 3 -24.78 -11.51 -20.68
C PHE A 3 -24.81 -10.04 -20.24
N ASP A 4 -23.63 -9.53 -19.89
CA ASP A 4 -23.32 -8.11 -19.75
C ASP A 4 -23.76 -7.37 -21.03
N PRO A 5 -24.61 -6.32 -20.95
CA PRO A 5 -25.07 -5.59 -22.13
C PRO A 5 -23.95 -4.85 -22.88
N ASP A 6 -22.80 -4.61 -22.25
CA ASP A 6 -21.74 -3.76 -22.80
C ASP A 6 -20.54 -4.54 -23.39
N VAL A 7 -20.49 -5.85 -23.18
CA VAL A 7 -19.64 -6.76 -23.95
C VAL A 7 -20.56 -7.60 -24.83
N THR A 8 -20.51 -7.39 -26.15
CA THR A 8 -21.25 -8.26 -27.06
C THR A 8 -20.89 -9.71 -26.74
N PRO A 9 -21.85 -10.65 -26.58
CA PRO A 9 -21.57 -12.03 -26.19
C PRO A 9 -20.38 -12.66 -26.95
N GLY A 10 -20.16 -12.27 -28.20
CA GLY A 10 -19.02 -12.71 -29.02
C GLY A 10 -17.61 -12.32 -28.56
N ALA A 11 -17.41 -11.26 -27.75
CA ALA A 11 -16.08 -10.82 -27.32
C ALA A 11 -15.55 -11.67 -26.15
N LEU A 12 -16.39 -12.01 -25.17
CA LEU A 12 -16.05 -13.00 -24.13
C LEU A 12 -15.80 -14.38 -24.73
N ASP A 13 -16.59 -14.79 -25.72
CA ASP A 13 -16.36 -16.04 -26.45
C ASP A 13 -15.00 -16.01 -27.19
N ALA A 14 -14.66 -14.91 -27.85
CA ALA A 14 -13.36 -14.74 -28.52
C ALA A 14 -12.19 -14.80 -27.51
N PHE A 15 -12.36 -14.19 -26.32
CA PHE A 15 -11.39 -14.26 -25.24
C PHE A 15 -11.19 -15.70 -24.72
N HIS A 16 -12.27 -16.45 -24.48
CA HIS A 16 -12.19 -17.86 -24.07
C HIS A 16 -11.51 -18.75 -25.13
N VAL A 17 -11.80 -18.52 -26.41
CA VAL A 17 -11.12 -19.20 -27.53
C VAL A 17 -9.63 -18.87 -27.54
N TRP A 18 -9.27 -17.60 -27.30
CA TRP A 18 -7.88 -17.16 -27.22
C TRP A 18 -7.14 -17.80 -26.04
N LEU A 19 -7.73 -17.85 -24.85
CA LEU A 19 -7.15 -18.53 -23.69
C LEU A 19 -6.86 -20.00 -24.00
N THR A 20 -7.82 -20.70 -24.61
CA THR A 20 -7.67 -22.11 -24.99
C THR A 20 -6.53 -22.31 -25.98
N LYS A 21 -6.45 -21.46 -27.02
CA LYS A 21 -5.34 -21.48 -28.00
C LYS A 21 -3.99 -21.15 -27.37
N SER A 22 -3.99 -20.37 -26.29
CA SER A 22 -2.79 -19.98 -25.53
C SER A 22 -2.37 -21.04 -24.50
N GLY A 23 -3.02 -22.21 -24.49
CA GLY A 23 -2.64 -23.34 -23.65
C GLY A 23 -3.39 -23.43 -22.31
N VAL A 24 -4.39 -22.59 -22.07
CA VAL A 24 -5.22 -22.65 -20.87
C VAL A 24 -6.32 -23.69 -21.05
N ARG A 25 -6.40 -24.66 -20.12
CA ARG A 25 -7.48 -25.66 -20.12
C ARG A 25 -8.67 -25.16 -19.31
N LEU A 26 -9.58 -24.44 -19.96
CA LEU A 26 -10.75 -23.87 -19.30
C LEU A 26 -11.66 -24.93 -18.62
N THR A 27 -11.68 -26.17 -19.11
CA THR A 27 -12.44 -27.27 -18.48
C THR A 27 -11.87 -27.72 -17.14
N ASP A 28 -10.60 -27.44 -16.88
CA ASP A 28 -9.95 -27.75 -15.60
C ASP A 28 -10.26 -26.66 -14.56
N ASN A 29 -10.68 -25.47 -15.02
CA ASN A 29 -11.05 -24.37 -14.13
C ASN A 29 -12.41 -24.65 -13.49
N ALA A 30 -12.52 -24.34 -12.21
CA ALA A 30 -13.77 -24.41 -11.47
C ALA A 30 -14.56 -23.09 -11.52
N VAL A 31 -13.96 -22.04 -12.09
CA VAL A 31 -14.56 -20.71 -12.25
C VAL A 31 -14.47 -20.24 -13.70
N LEU A 32 -15.43 -19.40 -14.12
CA LEU A 32 -15.50 -18.79 -15.44
C LEU A 32 -15.75 -17.29 -15.32
N ALA A 33 -15.27 -16.51 -16.30
CA ALA A 33 -15.65 -15.11 -16.41
C ALA A 33 -17.15 -15.01 -16.70
N GLY A 34 -17.85 -14.19 -15.92
CA GLY A 34 -19.29 -14.00 -16.03
C GLY A 34 -19.72 -12.69 -15.40
N ARG A 35 -21.04 -12.53 -15.26
CA ARG A 35 -21.62 -11.39 -14.55
C ARG A 35 -21.64 -11.70 -13.05
N SER A 36 -21.04 -10.83 -12.25
CA SER A 36 -21.14 -10.83 -10.79
C SER A 36 -22.63 -10.84 -10.40
N PRO A 37 -23.10 -11.86 -9.67
CA PRO A 37 -24.45 -11.87 -9.10
C PRO A 37 -24.67 -10.79 -8.04
N LEU A 38 -23.60 -10.26 -7.44
CA LEU A 38 -23.65 -9.32 -6.33
C LEU A 38 -23.54 -7.86 -6.78
N ALA A 39 -22.53 -7.53 -7.57
CA ALA A 39 -22.27 -6.17 -8.03
C ALA A 39 -22.84 -5.90 -9.44
N GLY A 40 -23.20 -6.94 -10.20
CA GLY A 40 -23.79 -6.80 -11.54
C GLY A 40 -22.79 -6.45 -12.64
N GLU A 41 -21.53 -6.24 -12.29
CA GLU A 41 -20.36 -6.06 -13.17
C GLU A 41 -19.72 -7.41 -13.56
N ARG A 42 -18.51 -7.42 -14.13
CA ARG A 42 -17.79 -8.65 -14.49
C ARG A 42 -17.14 -9.27 -13.26
N GLY A 43 -17.14 -10.59 -13.18
CA GLY A 43 -16.58 -11.35 -12.06
C GLY A 43 -16.22 -12.78 -12.44
N LEU A 44 -15.60 -13.51 -11.52
CA LEU A 44 -15.43 -14.95 -11.64
C LEU A 44 -16.60 -15.67 -10.95
N VAL A 45 -17.24 -16.60 -11.66
CA VAL A 45 -18.39 -17.36 -11.15
C VAL A 45 -18.04 -18.83 -11.09
N ALA A 46 -18.36 -19.49 -9.98
CA ALA A 46 -18.19 -20.92 -9.78
C ALA A 46 -19.04 -21.70 -10.80
N ALA A 47 -18.38 -22.46 -11.67
CA ALA A 47 -19.04 -23.31 -12.67
C ALA A 47 -19.53 -24.64 -12.09
N LYS A 48 -19.17 -24.95 -10.84
CA LYS A 48 -19.55 -26.13 -10.06
C LYS A 48 -19.25 -25.85 -8.59
N ALA A 49 -19.67 -26.74 -7.69
CA ALA A 49 -19.25 -26.68 -6.30
C ALA A 49 -17.72 -26.74 -6.16
N ILE A 50 -17.17 -25.92 -5.26
CA ILE A 50 -15.74 -25.79 -4.99
C ILE A 50 -15.49 -26.03 -3.51
N GLU A 51 -14.47 -26.84 -3.21
CA GLU A 51 -14.05 -27.12 -1.84
C GLU A 51 -12.94 -26.16 -1.39
N THR A 52 -12.89 -25.88 -0.10
CA THR A 52 -11.80 -25.12 0.52
C THR A 52 -10.45 -25.76 0.23
N GLY A 53 -9.46 -24.95 -0.17
CA GLY A 53 -8.11 -25.36 -0.56
C GLY A 53 -7.97 -25.76 -2.04
N GLN A 54 -9.09 -25.95 -2.75
CA GLN A 54 -9.08 -26.32 -4.16
C GLN A 54 -8.48 -25.21 -5.03
N SER A 55 -7.62 -25.59 -5.98
CA SER A 55 -7.18 -24.71 -7.07
C SER A 55 -8.33 -24.53 -8.05
N VAL A 56 -8.84 -23.31 -8.19
CA VAL A 56 -10.01 -23.01 -9.03
C VAL A 56 -9.61 -22.49 -10.42
N LEU A 57 -8.43 -21.88 -10.50
CA LEU A 57 -7.88 -21.26 -11.70
C LEU A 57 -6.36 -21.37 -11.67
N ALA A 58 -5.75 -21.71 -12.81
CA ALA A 58 -4.29 -21.67 -12.98
C ALA A 58 -3.94 -21.13 -14.37
N ILE A 59 -3.36 -19.94 -14.43
CA ILE A 59 -2.98 -19.27 -15.68
C ILE A 59 -1.46 -19.23 -15.80
N PRO A 60 -0.85 -19.72 -16.90
CA PRO A 60 0.60 -19.63 -17.10
C PRO A 60 1.11 -18.19 -16.92
N GLN A 61 2.16 -18.01 -16.11
CA GLN A 61 2.74 -16.68 -15.86
C GLN A 61 3.21 -16.00 -17.15
N SER A 62 3.58 -16.78 -18.18
CA SER A 62 3.99 -16.29 -19.50
C SER A 62 2.88 -15.56 -20.28
N LEU A 63 1.62 -15.65 -19.86
CA LEU A 63 0.51 -14.92 -20.48
C LEU A 63 0.26 -13.55 -19.85
N GLY A 64 0.79 -13.29 -18.65
CA GLY A 64 0.61 -12.01 -17.97
C GLY A 64 1.63 -10.96 -18.43
N LEU A 65 1.26 -9.69 -18.26
CA LEU A 65 2.10 -8.53 -18.52
C LEU A 65 2.84 -8.12 -17.26
N THR A 66 4.14 -7.84 -17.38
CA THR A 66 4.99 -7.34 -16.28
C THR A 66 5.97 -6.28 -16.76
N ALA A 67 6.54 -5.53 -15.82
CA ALA A 67 7.63 -4.60 -16.10
C ALA A 67 8.83 -5.28 -16.78
N THR A 68 9.25 -6.46 -16.31
CA THR A 68 10.34 -7.24 -16.95
C THR A 68 9.96 -7.69 -18.36
N GLY A 69 8.69 -8.06 -18.56
CA GLY A 69 8.12 -8.42 -19.84
C GLY A 69 8.21 -7.28 -20.85
N LEU A 70 7.83 -6.06 -20.45
CA LEU A 70 7.98 -4.86 -21.29
C LEU A 70 9.44 -4.61 -21.66
N LYS A 71 10.36 -4.67 -20.70
CA LYS A 71 11.81 -4.45 -20.92
C LYS A 71 12.42 -5.43 -21.92
N SER A 72 11.79 -6.59 -22.13
CA SER A 72 12.20 -7.61 -23.10
C SER A 72 11.39 -7.58 -24.40
N SER A 73 10.44 -6.65 -24.54
CA SER A 73 9.52 -6.56 -25.67
C SER A 73 10.01 -5.57 -26.73
N GLY A 74 9.34 -5.56 -27.89
CA GLY A 74 9.69 -4.67 -29.00
C GLY A 74 9.53 -3.18 -28.68
N ILE A 75 8.75 -2.82 -27.65
CA ILE A 75 8.56 -1.43 -27.23
C ILE A 75 9.75 -0.89 -26.42
N ALA A 76 10.53 -1.75 -25.77
CA ALA A 76 11.57 -1.36 -24.81
C ALA A 76 12.57 -0.35 -25.38
N GLN A 77 12.96 -0.54 -26.66
CA GLN A 77 13.90 0.33 -27.36
C GLN A 77 13.42 1.78 -27.51
N TYR A 78 12.11 2.03 -27.41
CA TYR A 78 11.54 3.36 -27.60
C TYR A 78 11.32 4.11 -26.29
N VAL A 79 11.35 3.41 -25.16
CA VAL A 79 11.07 3.94 -23.82
C VAL A 79 12.26 3.73 -22.88
N GLU A 80 13.45 3.62 -23.46
CA GLU A 80 14.71 3.52 -22.71
C GLU A 80 14.90 4.76 -21.83
N GLY A 81 15.23 4.54 -20.56
CA GLY A 81 15.38 5.61 -19.56
C GLY A 81 14.07 6.10 -18.95
N PHE A 82 12.92 5.51 -19.29
CA PHE A 82 11.67 5.80 -18.59
C PHE A 82 11.71 5.17 -17.18
N GLU A 83 11.84 6.03 -16.17
CA GLU A 83 11.72 5.71 -14.75
C GLU A 83 10.61 6.60 -14.17
N GLY A 84 9.38 6.30 -14.56
CA GLY A 84 8.22 7.06 -14.13
C GLY A 84 7.87 6.86 -12.66
N TRP A 85 7.15 7.83 -12.10
CA TRP A 85 6.63 7.82 -10.74
C TRP A 85 5.73 6.61 -10.47
N THR A 86 5.00 6.15 -11.49
CA THR A 86 4.10 4.98 -11.39
C THR A 86 4.82 3.62 -11.44
N GLY A 87 6.15 3.59 -11.56
CA GLY A 87 6.98 2.40 -11.42
C GLY A 87 6.58 1.22 -12.31
N GLU A 88 6.46 0.02 -11.72
CA GLU A 88 6.08 -1.20 -12.47
C GLU A 88 4.67 -1.09 -13.08
N THR A 89 3.75 -0.41 -12.41
CA THR A 89 2.37 -0.19 -12.89
C THR A 89 2.38 0.60 -14.19
N GLY A 90 3.16 1.69 -14.27
CA GLY A 90 3.30 2.50 -15.49
C GLY A 90 3.87 1.70 -16.67
N LEU A 91 4.83 0.82 -16.41
CA LEU A 91 5.39 -0.06 -17.45
C LEU A 91 4.36 -1.09 -17.93
N ILE A 92 3.59 -1.70 -17.02
CA ILE A 92 2.51 -2.62 -17.41
C ILE A 92 1.45 -1.87 -18.22
N ALA A 93 1.05 -0.67 -17.77
CA ALA A 93 0.11 0.19 -18.46
C ALA A 93 0.57 0.53 -19.89
N LEU A 94 1.84 0.87 -20.06
CA LEU A 94 2.41 1.17 -21.37
C LEU A 94 2.35 -0.05 -22.31
N GLN A 95 2.58 -1.27 -21.81
CA GLN A 95 2.41 -2.49 -22.59
C GLN A 95 0.94 -2.74 -22.94
N VAL A 96 0.00 -2.50 -22.01
CA VAL A 96 -1.46 -2.60 -22.28
C VAL A 96 -1.86 -1.63 -23.39
N LEU A 97 -1.43 -0.37 -23.30
CA LEU A 97 -1.70 0.67 -24.29
C LEU A 97 -1.12 0.31 -25.66
N TRP A 98 0.11 -0.23 -25.68
CA TRP A 98 0.76 -0.72 -26.88
C TRP A 98 -0.02 -1.85 -27.57
N GLU A 99 -0.51 -2.83 -26.81
CA GLU A 99 -1.34 -3.91 -27.35
C GLU A 99 -2.70 -3.39 -27.84
N ARG A 100 -3.33 -2.45 -27.12
CA ARG A 100 -4.58 -1.78 -27.56
C ARG A 100 -4.37 -1.05 -28.89
N ALA A 101 -3.28 -0.31 -29.03
CA ALA A 101 -3.02 0.49 -30.22
C ALA A 101 -2.79 -0.35 -31.49
N GLN A 102 -2.29 -1.57 -31.35
CA GLN A 102 -2.10 -2.51 -32.47
C GLN A 102 -3.41 -3.08 -33.03
N GLY A 103 -4.53 -2.98 -32.29
CA GLY A 103 -5.83 -3.49 -32.73
C GLY A 103 -5.79 -4.98 -33.08
N GLU A 104 -6.34 -5.35 -34.24
CA GLU A 104 -6.35 -6.75 -34.73
C GLU A 104 -4.95 -7.35 -34.94
N GLY A 105 -3.90 -6.51 -35.04
CA GLY A 105 -2.51 -6.96 -35.11
C GLY A 105 -1.97 -7.52 -33.79
N SER A 106 -2.57 -7.16 -32.66
CA SER A 106 -2.17 -7.68 -31.35
C SER A 106 -2.62 -9.13 -31.19
N LYS A 107 -1.69 -9.99 -30.75
CA LYS A 107 -2.02 -11.36 -30.34
C LYS A 107 -2.91 -11.38 -29.08
N MET A 108 -2.92 -10.30 -28.31
CA MET A 108 -3.71 -10.14 -27.08
C MET A 108 -5.02 -9.39 -27.34
N ALA A 109 -5.34 -9.02 -28.58
CA ALA A 109 -6.55 -8.26 -28.91
C ALA A 109 -7.85 -8.84 -28.29
N PRO A 110 -8.06 -10.17 -28.23
CA PRO A 110 -9.24 -10.73 -27.57
C PRO A 110 -9.30 -10.46 -26.05
N TRP A 111 -8.15 -10.42 -25.37
CA TRP A 111 -8.08 -10.06 -23.95
C TRP A 111 -8.26 -8.55 -23.75
N ILE A 112 -7.57 -7.74 -24.55
CA ILE A 112 -7.70 -6.27 -24.49
C ILE A 112 -9.16 -5.83 -24.69
N ALA A 113 -9.89 -6.51 -25.60
CA ALA A 113 -11.29 -6.22 -25.88
C ALA A 113 -12.26 -6.51 -24.72
N VAL A 114 -11.84 -7.28 -23.71
CA VAL A 114 -12.66 -7.62 -22.53
C VAL A 114 -12.15 -6.98 -21.23
N LEU A 115 -11.14 -6.11 -21.31
CA LEU A 115 -10.76 -5.23 -20.21
C LEU A 115 -11.86 -4.17 -19.96
N PRO A 116 -11.86 -3.49 -18.81
CA PRO A 116 -12.79 -2.40 -18.57
C PRO A 116 -12.62 -1.27 -19.56
N LYS A 117 -13.73 -0.64 -19.91
CA LYS A 117 -13.73 0.62 -20.67
C LYS A 117 -13.47 1.79 -19.73
N GLU A 118 -13.10 2.93 -20.29
CA GLU A 118 -12.84 4.18 -19.55
C GLU A 118 -13.99 4.56 -18.62
N GLY A 119 -15.24 4.44 -19.06
CA GLY A 119 -16.43 4.76 -18.24
C GLY A 119 -16.83 3.69 -17.21
N GLU A 120 -16.07 2.60 -17.09
CA GLU A 120 -16.31 1.53 -16.11
C GLU A 120 -15.34 1.64 -14.91
N LEU A 121 -14.44 2.62 -14.91
CA LEU A 121 -13.46 2.85 -13.85
C LEU A 121 -13.81 4.11 -13.06
N GLU A 122 -14.14 3.96 -11.77
CA GLU A 122 -14.54 5.08 -10.89
C GLU A 122 -13.38 5.63 -10.03
N MET A 123 -12.14 5.36 -10.43
CA MET A 123 -10.94 5.76 -9.71
C MET A 123 -10.75 7.29 -9.75
N PRO A 124 -10.16 7.93 -8.71
CA PRO A 124 -9.82 9.35 -8.70
C PRO A 124 -9.04 9.83 -9.92
N LEU A 125 -8.25 8.95 -10.54
CA LEU A 125 -7.54 9.18 -11.80
C LEU A 125 -8.43 9.75 -12.94
N PHE A 126 -9.74 9.51 -12.88
CA PHE A 126 -10.73 9.97 -13.87
C PHE A 126 -11.65 11.08 -13.35
N TRP A 127 -11.42 11.58 -12.14
CA TRP A 127 -12.27 12.58 -11.50
C TRP A 127 -11.92 14.00 -11.95
N GLY A 128 -12.88 14.92 -11.83
CA GLY A 128 -12.66 16.33 -12.07
C GLY A 128 -12.04 17.02 -10.85
N GLU A 129 -11.50 18.23 -11.05
CA GLU A 129 -10.80 19.02 -10.02
C GLU A 129 -11.60 19.18 -8.71
N ALA A 130 -12.92 19.44 -8.81
CA ALA A 130 -13.77 19.59 -7.64
C ALA A 130 -13.90 18.29 -6.81
N ASP A 131 -13.96 17.13 -7.48
CA ASP A 131 -14.03 15.82 -6.82
C ASP A 131 -12.66 15.38 -6.29
N LEU A 132 -11.56 15.75 -6.97
CA LEU A 132 -10.20 15.53 -6.46
C LEU A 132 -9.92 16.37 -5.21
N THR A 133 -10.34 17.64 -5.21
CA THR A 133 -10.26 18.50 -4.02
C THR A 133 -11.06 17.89 -2.86
N LEU A 134 -12.23 17.29 -3.16
CA LEU A 134 -13.02 16.58 -2.18
C LEU A 134 -12.28 15.35 -1.63
N ALA A 135 -11.61 14.59 -2.50
CA ALA A 135 -10.84 13.40 -2.13
C ALA A 135 -9.65 13.76 -1.23
N ASP A 136 -8.89 14.80 -1.56
CA ASP A 136 -7.76 15.28 -0.74
C ASP A 136 -8.22 15.84 0.60
N ALA A 137 -9.35 16.56 0.62
CA ALA A 137 -9.94 17.02 1.89
C ALA A 137 -10.52 15.86 2.73
N SER A 138 -10.57 14.65 2.16
CA SER A 138 -11.13 13.45 2.74
C SER A 138 -10.08 12.42 3.20
N SER A 139 -8.80 12.64 2.88
CA SER A 139 -7.75 11.65 3.12
C SER A 139 -6.42 12.32 3.44
N THR A 140 -5.62 11.70 4.30
CA THR A 140 -4.24 12.13 4.59
C THR A 140 -3.23 11.70 3.51
N ARG A 141 -3.63 10.84 2.56
CA ARG A 141 -2.74 10.26 1.52
C ARG A 141 -2.36 11.23 0.39
N GLY A 142 -3.15 12.28 0.16
CA GLY A 142 -2.93 13.21 -0.97
C GLY A 142 -3.22 12.58 -2.34
N ILE A 143 -4.45 12.11 -2.53
CA ILE A 143 -4.92 11.35 -3.71
C ILE A 143 -4.64 12.07 -5.04
N SER A 144 -4.73 13.41 -5.09
CA SER A 144 -4.45 14.16 -6.32
C SER A 144 -2.97 14.13 -6.72
N GLY A 145 -2.06 13.87 -5.78
CA GLY A 145 -0.62 13.72 -6.05
C GLY A 145 -0.36 12.59 -7.04
N PHE A 146 -0.97 11.43 -6.83
CA PHE A 146 -0.86 10.30 -7.75
C PHE A 146 -1.39 10.62 -9.17
N VAL A 147 -2.42 11.45 -9.27
CA VAL A 147 -2.94 11.90 -10.58
C VAL A 147 -1.93 12.78 -11.29
N ALA A 148 -1.25 13.68 -10.56
CA ALA A 148 -0.18 14.50 -11.10
C ALA A 148 1.02 13.64 -11.55
N ASP A 149 1.41 12.64 -10.76
CA ASP A 149 2.48 11.70 -11.11
C ASP A 149 2.21 10.97 -12.44
N VAL A 150 0.97 10.52 -12.67
CA VAL A 150 0.57 9.89 -13.94
C VAL A 150 0.65 10.87 -15.12
N ASP A 151 0.30 12.14 -14.88
CA ASP A 151 0.38 13.18 -15.91
C ASP A 151 1.82 13.55 -16.25
N GLU A 152 2.71 13.58 -15.25
CA GLU A 152 4.15 13.78 -15.44
C GLU A 152 4.79 12.62 -16.21
N ASP A 153 4.43 11.38 -15.87
CA ASP A 153 4.85 10.18 -16.60
C ASP A 153 4.41 10.26 -18.08
N PHE A 154 3.17 10.67 -18.33
CA PHE A 154 2.68 10.87 -19.70
C PHE A 154 3.45 11.99 -20.42
N ALA A 155 3.68 13.13 -19.76
CA ALA A 155 4.41 14.25 -20.35
C ALA A 155 5.82 13.81 -20.77
N TRP A 156 6.51 13.08 -19.90
CA TRP A 156 7.82 12.50 -20.21
C TRP A 156 7.74 11.55 -21.41
N LEU A 157 6.80 10.60 -21.41
CA LEU A 157 6.63 9.63 -22.50
C LEU A 157 6.31 10.31 -23.84
N SER A 158 5.46 11.32 -23.79
CA SER A 158 5.06 12.12 -24.95
C SER A 158 6.27 12.80 -25.59
N GLU A 159 7.09 13.50 -24.80
CA GLU A 159 8.27 14.22 -25.27
C GLU A 159 9.40 13.27 -25.68
N ASN A 160 9.65 12.23 -24.88
CA ASN A 160 10.86 11.43 -25.00
C ASN A 160 10.71 10.16 -25.85
N ALA A 161 9.49 9.66 -26.03
CA ALA A 161 9.21 8.44 -26.80
C ALA A 161 8.20 8.70 -27.94
N PHE A 162 6.98 9.14 -27.64
CA PHE A 162 5.88 9.14 -28.61
C PHE A 162 6.12 10.13 -29.75
N ALA A 163 6.50 11.38 -29.43
CA ALA A 163 6.76 12.41 -30.43
C ALA A 163 7.97 12.09 -31.33
N LYS A 164 8.96 11.33 -30.81
CA LYS A 164 10.14 10.90 -31.58
C LYS A 164 9.83 9.75 -32.53
N HIS A 165 8.78 8.98 -32.26
CA HIS A 165 8.42 7.79 -33.03
C HIS A 165 6.91 7.75 -33.40
N PRO A 166 6.37 8.74 -34.14
CA PRO A 166 4.93 8.85 -34.40
C PRO A 166 4.33 7.74 -35.27
N LYS A 167 5.16 6.98 -35.99
CA LYS A 167 4.71 5.78 -36.73
C LYS A 167 4.48 4.58 -35.80
N VAL A 168 5.18 4.56 -34.69
CA VAL A 168 5.17 3.52 -33.65
C VAL A 168 4.09 3.89 -32.63
N PHE A 169 3.99 5.18 -32.27
CA PHE A 169 3.01 5.74 -31.35
C PHE A 169 2.12 6.79 -32.05
N PRO A 170 1.05 6.38 -32.75
CA PRO A 170 0.10 7.32 -33.36
C PRO A 170 -0.60 8.17 -32.30
N ALA A 171 -0.65 9.48 -32.51
CA ALA A 171 -1.20 10.43 -31.52
C ALA A 171 -2.69 10.23 -31.22
N ASP A 172 -3.44 9.60 -32.13
CA ASP A 172 -4.85 9.23 -31.95
C ASP A 172 -5.07 8.00 -31.06
N LYS A 173 -3.99 7.33 -30.64
CA LYS A 173 -4.02 6.11 -29.81
C LYS A 173 -3.15 6.17 -28.56
N PHE A 174 -2.31 7.20 -28.44
CA PHE A 174 -1.38 7.41 -27.33
C PHE A 174 -1.60 8.82 -26.75
N GLY A 175 -2.87 9.16 -26.48
CA GLY A 175 -3.23 10.38 -25.78
C GLY A 175 -3.14 10.24 -24.26
N PRO A 176 -3.26 11.35 -23.52
CA PRO A 176 -3.22 11.34 -22.06
C PRO A 176 -4.36 10.49 -21.46
N GLY A 177 -5.56 10.57 -22.04
CA GLY A 177 -6.69 9.75 -21.62
C GLY A 177 -6.46 8.26 -21.84
N ASP A 178 -5.84 7.87 -22.96
CA ASP A 178 -5.52 6.47 -23.24
C ASP A 178 -4.49 5.92 -22.26
N PHE A 179 -3.49 6.72 -21.89
CA PHE A 179 -2.49 6.35 -20.90
C PHE A 179 -3.09 6.24 -19.50
N ARG A 180 -3.89 7.22 -19.05
CA ARG A 180 -4.61 7.16 -17.76
C ARG A 180 -5.52 5.93 -17.69
N TRP A 181 -6.23 5.59 -18.76
CA TRP A 181 -7.00 4.35 -18.83
C TRP A 181 -6.12 3.12 -18.61
N ALA A 182 -4.99 3.04 -19.30
CA ALA A 182 -4.09 1.89 -19.19
C ALA A 182 -3.48 1.77 -17.79
N VAL A 183 -3.17 2.90 -17.14
CA VAL A 183 -2.75 2.96 -15.74
C VAL A 183 -3.87 2.47 -14.83
N GLY A 184 -5.11 2.95 -15.00
CA GLY A 184 -6.26 2.49 -14.22
C GLY A 184 -6.50 0.98 -14.35
N VAL A 185 -6.34 0.41 -15.55
CA VAL A 185 -6.40 -1.05 -15.76
C VAL A 185 -5.26 -1.75 -15.02
N ALA A 186 -4.02 -1.30 -15.19
CA ALA A 186 -2.87 -1.95 -14.56
C ALA A 186 -2.96 -1.87 -13.02
N LEU A 187 -3.33 -0.72 -12.48
CA LEU A 187 -3.43 -0.45 -11.05
C LEU A 187 -4.55 -1.28 -10.40
N SER A 188 -5.72 -1.35 -11.03
CA SER A 188 -6.88 -2.04 -10.45
C SER A 188 -6.87 -3.56 -10.59
N ARG A 189 -6.01 -4.13 -11.47
CA ARG A 189 -6.09 -5.56 -11.87
C ARG A 189 -4.79 -6.34 -11.78
N SER A 190 -3.68 -5.70 -11.41
CA SER A 190 -2.40 -6.40 -11.24
C SER A 190 -2.25 -6.95 -9.83
N PHE A 191 -1.56 -8.09 -9.71
CA PHE A 191 -1.25 -8.71 -8.43
C PHE A 191 0.24 -9.03 -8.34
N PHE A 192 0.81 -8.90 -7.15
CA PHE A 192 2.17 -9.37 -6.86
C PHE A 192 2.17 -10.89 -6.73
N VAL A 193 2.92 -11.56 -7.60
CA VAL A 193 3.06 -13.02 -7.59
C VAL A 193 4.51 -13.39 -7.84
N ASP A 194 5.08 -14.21 -6.94
CA ASP A 194 6.48 -14.63 -6.99
C ASP A 194 7.50 -13.46 -7.08
N GLY A 195 7.20 -12.34 -6.41
CA GLY A 195 8.08 -11.17 -6.32
C GLY A 195 8.03 -10.22 -7.52
N GLU A 196 7.01 -10.31 -8.38
CA GLU A 196 6.82 -9.42 -9.53
C GLU A 196 5.35 -9.03 -9.66
N LEU A 197 5.06 -7.74 -9.91
CA LEU A 197 3.71 -7.28 -10.22
C LEU A 197 3.30 -7.76 -11.61
N ARG A 198 2.09 -8.33 -11.73
CA ARG A 198 1.60 -8.89 -12.99
C ARG A 198 0.12 -8.66 -13.23
N LEU A 199 -0.21 -8.14 -14.41
CA LEU A 199 -1.56 -8.17 -14.95
C LEU A 199 -1.76 -9.50 -15.68
N THR A 200 -2.64 -10.36 -15.18
CA THR A 200 -2.79 -11.74 -15.68
C THR A 200 -4.19 -11.98 -16.22
N PRO A 201 -4.34 -12.45 -17.47
CA PRO A 201 -5.67 -12.66 -18.06
C PRO A 201 -6.47 -13.68 -17.26
N LEU A 202 -7.78 -13.44 -17.15
CA LEU A 202 -8.78 -14.19 -16.39
C LEU A 202 -8.61 -14.11 -14.87
N VAL A 203 -7.40 -13.92 -14.35
CA VAL A 203 -7.18 -13.57 -12.92
C VAL A 203 -7.68 -12.16 -12.64
N ASP A 204 -7.50 -11.25 -13.60
CA ASP A 204 -7.98 -9.86 -13.57
C ASP A 204 -9.50 -9.71 -13.47
N PHE A 205 -10.28 -10.79 -13.62
CA PHE A 205 -11.74 -10.80 -13.42
C PHE A 205 -12.17 -11.08 -11.98
N ALA A 206 -11.26 -11.49 -11.10
CA ALA A 206 -11.60 -11.82 -9.73
C ALA A 206 -11.88 -10.55 -8.92
N ASN A 207 -13.08 -10.41 -8.36
CA ASN A 207 -13.45 -9.25 -7.56
C ASN A 207 -12.92 -9.35 -6.12
N HIS A 208 -12.85 -8.20 -5.44
CA HIS A 208 -12.43 -8.11 -4.05
C HIS A 208 -13.49 -8.57 -3.06
N SER A 209 -13.07 -9.20 -1.96
CA SER A 209 -13.89 -9.30 -0.75
C SER A 209 -13.02 -9.29 0.51
N SER A 210 -13.41 -8.47 1.49
CA SER A 210 -12.81 -8.39 2.83
C SER A 210 -13.30 -9.49 3.78
N LEU A 211 -14.07 -10.46 3.29
CA LEU A 211 -14.56 -11.56 4.10
C LEU A 211 -13.43 -12.54 4.44
N ARG A 212 -13.51 -13.15 5.63
CA ARG A 212 -12.58 -14.24 6.02
C ARG A 212 -12.66 -15.40 5.04
N GLY A 213 -11.51 -16.06 4.80
CA GLY A 213 -11.43 -17.21 3.90
C GLY A 213 -11.38 -16.81 2.42
N VAL A 214 -11.00 -15.57 2.12
CA VAL A 214 -10.64 -15.12 0.78
C VAL A 214 -9.11 -15.09 0.69
N SER A 215 -8.55 -15.54 -0.43
CA SER A 215 -7.10 -15.64 -0.62
C SER A 215 -6.60 -14.67 -1.69
N GLU A 216 -5.31 -14.35 -1.64
CA GLU A 216 -4.63 -13.62 -2.70
C GLU A 216 -4.19 -14.58 -3.82
N PRO A 217 -4.06 -14.10 -5.06
CA PRO A 217 -3.42 -14.86 -6.13
C PRO A 217 -1.99 -15.25 -5.73
N THR A 218 -1.60 -16.50 -5.99
CA THR A 218 -0.28 -17.03 -5.60
C THR A 218 0.44 -17.71 -6.75
N GLY A 219 1.74 -17.92 -6.59
CA GLY A 219 2.54 -18.72 -7.51
C GLY A 219 2.20 -20.21 -7.41
N GLY A 220 2.26 -20.90 -8.54
CA GLY A 220 2.02 -22.34 -8.61
C GLY A 220 2.36 -22.91 -9.97
N THR A 221 1.72 -24.03 -10.32
CA THR A 221 1.93 -24.73 -11.60
C THR A 221 0.60 -25.08 -12.26
N THR A 222 0.57 -25.18 -13.58
CA THR A 222 -0.60 -25.65 -14.35
C THR A 222 -0.81 -27.18 -14.28
N GLY A 223 -0.36 -27.81 -13.18
CA GLY A 223 -0.38 -29.25 -12.94
C GLY A 223 1.02 -29.82 -12.63
N LEU A 224 1.09 -31.13 -12.35
CA LEU A 224 2.31 -31.81 -11.88
C LEU A 224 3.53 -31.67 -12.82
N PHE A 225 3.28 -31.50 -14.12
CA PHE A 225 4.31 -31.26 -15.15
C PHE A 225 4.08 -29.94 -15.89
N GLY A 226 3.34 -29.02 -15.27
CA GLY A 226 2.94 -27.74 -15.85
C GLY A 226 4.03 -26.66 -15.76
N SER A 227 3.83 -25.58 -16.50
CA SER A 227 4.63 -24.36 -16.37
C SER A 227 4.28 -23.62 -15.07
N LYS A 228 5.13 -22.66 -14.67
CA LYS A 228 4.77 -21.69 -13.62
C LYS A 228 3.45 -20.98 -13.98
N ALA A 229 2.60 -20.78 -12.98
CA ALA A 229 1.28 -20.20 -13.12
C ALA A 229 0.95 -19.25 -11.96
N VAL A 230 0.05 -18.31 -12.24
CA VAL A 230 -0.73 -17.62 -11.23
C VAL A 230 -1.93 -18.51 -10.89
N VAL A 231 -2.12 -18.81 -9.62
CA VAL A 231 -3.11 -19.77 -9.13
C VAL A 231 -4.05 -19.08 -8.14
N LEU A 232 -5.35 -19.28 -8.35
CA LEU A 232 -6.38 -18.91 -7.38
C LEU A 232 -6.81 -20.15 -6.61
N ARG A 233 -6.87 -20.01 -5.27
CA ARG A 233 -7.30 -21.09 -4.37
C ARG A 233 -8.48 -20.66 -3.55
N ALA A 234 -9.47 -21.54 -3.44
CA ALA A 234 -10.64 -21.27 -2.61
C ALA A 234 -10.24 -21.28 -1.13
N GLY A 235 -10.45 -20.19 -0.39
CA GLY A 235 -10.26 -20.17 1.06
C GLY A 235 -11.53 -20.56 1.85
N LYS A 236 -12.63 -20.80 1.14
CA LYS A 236 -13.90 -21.34 1.65
C LYS A 236 -14.56 -22.23 0.59
N ASN A 237 -15.66 -22.90 0.95
CA ASN A 237 -16.48 -23.63 -0.02
C ASN A 237 -17.34 -22.65 -0.83
N TYR A 238 -17.61 -23.00 -2.09
CA TYR A 238 -18.53 -22.27 -2.97
C TYR A 238 -19.57 -23.22 -3.58
N GLU A 239 -20.80 -22.74 -3.72
CA GLU A 239 -21.84 -23.40 -4.51
C GLU A 239 -21.73 -23.04 -5.99
N GLU A 240 -22.30 -23.87 -6.88
CA GLU A 240 -22.37 -23.54 -8.30
C GLU A 240 -23.18 -22.25 -8.51
N GLY A 241 -22.64 -21.32 -9.30
CA GLY A 241 -23.24 -20.02 -9.57
C GLY A 241 -22.86 -18.92 -8.56
N GLU A 242 -22.17 -19.25 -7.46
CA GLU A 242 -21.63 -18.25 -6.55
C GLU A 242 -20.43 -17.51 -7.15
N GLU A 243 -20.26 -16.25 -6.76
CA GLU A 243 -19.10 -15.47 -7.16
C GLU A 243 -17.85 -15.86 -6.35
N PHE A 244 -16.75 -16.01 -7.07
CA PHE A 244 -15.44 -16.25 -6.51
C PHE A 244 -14.70 -14.92 -6.33
N PHE A 245 -14.28 -14.67 -5.09
CA PHE A 245 -13.59 -13.45 -4.69
C PHE A 245 -12.13 -13.74 -4.33
N VAL A 246 -11.29 -12.70 -4.42
CA VAL A 246 -9.91 -12.67 -3.96
C VAL A 246 -9.68 -11.47 -3.03
N SER A 247 -8.58 -11.50 -2.27
CA SER A 247 -8.11 -10.32 -1.56
C SER A 247 -7.29 -9.48 -2.53
N TYR A 248 -7.44 -8.15 -2.45
CA TYR A 248 -6.63 -7.20 -3.24
C TYR A 248 -5.43 -6.71 -2.44
N GLY A 249 -5.22 -7.25 -1.25
CA GLY A 249 -4.15 -6.87 -0.33
C GLY A 249 -4.66 -6.07 0.88
N PRO A 250 -3.80 -5.92 1.90
CA PRO A 250 -4.11 -5.17 3.11
C PRO A 250 -3.96 -3.66 2.85
N LYS A 251 -4.98 -3.03 2.28
CA LYS A 251 -5.00 -1.58 1.98
C LYS A 251 -5.99 -0.86 2.90
N GLY A 252 -5.66 0.39 3.24
CA GLY A 252 -6.62 1.32 3.85
C GLY A 252 -7.70 1.75 2.86
N ALA A 253 -8.74 2.42 3.38
CA ALA A 253 -9.86 2.91 2.57
C ALA A 253 -9.41 3.85 1.44
N ALA A 254 -8.43 4.73 1.70
CA ALA A 254 -7.86 5.63 0.69
C ALA A 254 -7.17 4.88 -0.44
N GLY A 255 -6.34 3.87 -0.12
CA GLY A 255 -5.68 3.03 -1.12
C GLY A 255 -6.67 2.26 -1.99
N TYR A 256 -7.74 1.72 -1.42
CA TYR A 256 -8.81 1.09 -2.22
C TYR A 256 -9.51 2.09 -3.16
N LEU A 257 -9.76 3.31 -2.70
CA LEU A 257 -10.35 4.34 -3.56
C LEU A 257 -9.39 4.73 -4.69
N GLU A 258 -8.15 5.05 -4.37
CA GLU A 258 -7.11 5.45 -5.32
C GLU A 258 -6.84 4.37 -6.37
N GLU A 259 -6.68 3.11 -5.94
CA GLU A 259 -6.21 2.02 -6.79
C GLU A 259 -7.32 1.20 -7.45
N ASN A 260 -8.52 1.18 -6.87
CA ASN A 260 -9.61 0.32 -7.34
C ASN A 260 -10.94 1.05 -7.57
N GLY A 261 -11.09 2.30 -7.12
CA GLY A 261 -12.30 3.10 -7.37
C GLY A 261 -13.50 2.74 -6.48
N PHE A 262 -13.28 2.01 -5.38
CA PHE A 262 -14.33 1.72 -4.39
C PHE A 262 -13.75 1.75 -2.98
N VAL A 263 -14.61 1.80 -1.96
CA VAL A 263 -14.20 1.68 -0.55
C VAL A 263 -14.92 0.47 0.05
N PRO A 264 -14.22 -0.64 0.36
CA PRO A 264 -14.86 -1.78 1.00
C PRO A 264 -15.16 -1.47 2.47
N PRO A 265 -16.04 -2.24 3.12
CA PRO A 265 -16.17 -2.20 4.57
C PRO A 265 -14.86 -2.62 5.24
N VAL A 266 -14.05 -1.64 5.66
CA VAL A 266 -12.80 -1.88 6.38
C VAL A 266 -13.06 -2.16 7.86
N SER A 267 -12.30 -3.09 8.44
CA SER A 267 -12.41 -3.39 9.87
C SER A 267 -11.08 -3.88 10.44
N GLY A 268 -10.93 -3.75 11.76
CA GLY A 268 -9.73 -4.24 12.42
C GLY A 268 -8.47 -3.51 11.97
N SER A 269 -7.46 -4.26 11.55
CA SER A 269 -6.16 -3.73 11.13
C SER A 269 -6.18 -3.01 9.77
N GLU A 270 -7.24 -3.17 8.97
CA GLU A 270 -7.40 -2.50 7.66
C GLU A 270 -7.93 -1.05 7.80
N VAL A 271 -8.35 -0.67 9.01
CA VAL A 271 -8.71 0.72 9.31
C VAL A 271 -7.41 1.48 9.56
N THR A 272 -6.89 2.10 8.50
CA THR A 272 -5.62 2.81 8.53
C THR A 272 -5.73 4.23 7.98
N CYS A 273 -4.74 5.07 8.32
CA CYS A 273 -4.45 6.34 7.67
C CYS A 273 -2.93 6.55 7.61
N GLU A 274 -2.46 7.36 6.68
CA GLU A 274 -1.04 7.63 6.48
C GLU A 274 -0.65 8.97 7.09
N LEU A 275 0.47 9.05 7.81
CA LEU A 275 1.05 10.32 8.27
C LEU A 275 2.52 10.41 7.86
N GLU A 276 2.87 11.53 7.26
CA GLU A 276 4.26 11.88 6.99
C GLU A 276 4.87 12.60 8.19
N PHE A 277 6.06 12.17 8.59
CA PHE A 277 6.91 12.86 9.55
C PHE A 277 8.25 13.16 8.92
N SER A 278 8.76 14.37 9.17
CA SER A 278 10.03 14.83 8.65
C SER A 278 10.90 15.47 9.72
N ILE A 279 12.22 15.32 9.57
CA ILE A 279 13.19 16.07 10.36
C ILE A 279 13.26 17.49 9.80
N PRO A 280 12.96 18.54 10.59
CA PRO A 280 13.06 19.92 10.12
C PRO A 280 14.49 20.26 9.69
N GLU A 281 14.66 20.90 8.54
CA GLU A 281 15.98 21.30 8.02
C GLU A 281 16.73 22.28 8.94
N ASP A 282 16.01 22.99 9.82
CA ASP A 282 16.57 23.90 10.82
C ASP A 282 16.82 23.22 12.18
N ASP A 283 16.61 21.91 12.29
CA ASP A 283 17.01 21.13 13.47
C ASP A 283 18.54 21.22 13.63
N LYS A 284 18.97 21.64 14.82
CA LYS A 284 20.38 21.75 15.19
C LYS A 284 21.17 20.46 14.94
N PHE A 285 20.51 19.30 15.00
CA PHE A 285 21.08 17.98 14.84
C PHE A 285 20.66 17.31 13.52
N PHE A 286 20.22 18.08 12.52
CA PHE A 286 19.74 17.55 11.24
C PHE A 286 20.73 16.57 10.60
N ASP A 287 21.97 17.00 10.35
CA ASP A 287 23.01 16.18 9.72
C ASP A 287 23.28 14.86 10.49
N ASP A 288 23.24 14.94 11.82
CA ASP A 288 23.43 13.78 12.67
C ASP A 288 22.27 12.80 12.56
N LYS A 289 21.02 13.28 12.58
CA LYS A 289 19.85 12.41 12.45
C LYS A 289 19.71 11.86 11.03
N GLU A 290 20.06 12.64 10.01
CA GLU A 290 20.06 12.22 8.61
C GLU A 290 20.99 11.01 8.38
N ASP A 291 22.29 11.08 8.72
CA ASP A 291 23.17 9.92 8.48
C ASP A 291 22.82 8.70 9.39
N ILE A 292 22.11 8.89 10.51
CA ILE A 292 21.52 7.75 11.25
C ILE A 292 20.39 7.09 10.45
N LEU A 293 19.48 7.87 9.89
CA LEU A 293 18.37 7.36 9.08
C LEU A 293 18.87 6.71 7.78
N GLU A 294 19.82 7.33 7.08
CA GLU A 294 20.39 6.77 5.85
C GLU A 294 21.02 5.38 6.10
N ARG A 295 21.72 5.21 7.23
CA ARG A 295 22.28 3.92 7.65
C ARG A 295 21.20 2.88 7.97
N ALA A 296 20.05 3.32 8.48
CA ALA A 296 18.89 2.49 8.71
C ALA A 296 18.10 2.19 7.42
N GLY A 297 18.47 2.78 6.27
CA GLY A 297 17.73 2.66 5.02
C GLY A 297 16.47 3.52 4.96
N LEU A 298 16.34 4.49 5.86
CA LEU A 298 15.23 5.43 5.96
C LEU A 298 15.62 6.81 5.43
N ARG A 299 14.61 7.64 5.16
CA ARG A 299 14.78 9.02 4.70
C ARG A 299 14.38 9.99 5.78
N THR A 300 14.89 11.23 5.69
CA THR A 300 14.55 12.33 6.61
C THR A 300 13.08 12.72 6.58
N SER A 301 12.36 12.41 5.50
CA SER A 301 10.90 12.39 5.43
C SER A 301 10.41 10.98 5.16
N SER A 302 9.50 10.48 6.00
CA SER A 302 8.95 9.13 5.90
C SER A 302 7.46 9.12 6.24
N THR A 303 6.68 8.36 5.47
CA THR A 303 5.25 8.14 5.68
C THR A 303 5.03 6.85 6.43
N PHE A 304 4.16 6.88 7.44
CA PHE A 304 3.84 5.72 8.29
C PHE A 304 2.33 5.46 8.33
N ASP A 305 1.97 4.19 8.32
CA ASP A 305 0.60 3.75 8.53
C ASP A 305 0.24 3.76 10.02
N LEU A 306 -0.82 4.51 10.36
CA LEU A 306 -1.50 4.36 11.63
C LEU A 306 -2.64 3.36 11.48
N THR A 307 -2.80 2.47 12.46
CA THR A 307 -3.89 1.49 12.48
C THR A 307 -4.82 1.74 13.66
N ALA A 308 -6.12 1.53 13.46
CA ALA A 308 -7.10 1.66 14.53
C ALA A 308 -7.01 0.53 15.58
N VAL A 309 -6.25 -0.53 15.31
CA VAL A 309 -6.14 -1.71 16.20
C VAL A 309 -4.69 -2.05 16.49
N GLY A 310 -4.37 -2.13 17.77
CA GLY A 310 -3.05 -2.55 18.24
C GLY A 310 -2.22 -1.38 18.73
N LEU A 311 -0.90 -1.59 18.76
CA LEU A 311 0.08 -0.55 19.05
C LEU A 311 0.47 0.15 17.73
N PRO A 312 0.89 1.41 17.76
CA PRO A 312 1.52 2.05 16.62
C PRO A 312 2.70 1.23 16.11
N ASP A 313 3.03 1.38 14.82
CA ASP A 313 4.20 0.73 14.23
C ASP A 313 5.46 1.05 15.05
N ALA A 314 6.24 0.02 15.34
CA ALA A 314 7.50 0.17 16.05
C ALA A 314 8.47 1.07 15.27
N GLU A 315 8.47 1.02 13.94
CA GLU A 315 9.33 1.88 13.12
C GLU A 315 8.93 3.35 13.22
N LEU A 316 7.63 3.67 13.22
CA LEU A 316 7.12 5.01 13.49
C LEU A 316 7.62 5.50 14.87
N VAL A 317 7.44 4.69 15.92
CA VAL A 317 7.85 5.10 17.28
C VAL A 317 9.37 5.33 17.35
N ARG A 318 10.19 4.50 16.69
CA ARG A 318 11.65 4.68 16.61
C ARG A 318 12.03 5.96 15.89
N PHE A 319 11.37 6.24 14.77
CA PHE A 319 11.58 7.47 14.01
C PHE A 319 11.25 8.69 14.86
N LEU A 320 10.10 8.70 15.53
CA LEU A 320 9.69 9.79 16.41
C LEU A 320 10.64 9.97 17.60
N ARG A 321 11.15 8.88 18.19
CA ARG A 321 12.16 8.97 19.25
C ARG A 321 13.40 9.69 18.78
N LEU A 322 13.94 9.32 17.61
CA LEU A 322 15.09 9.98 16.99
C LEU A 322 14.80 11.45 16.69
N LEU A 323 13.64 11.73 16.10
CA LEU A 323 13.15 13.07 15.80
C LEU A 323 13.13 13.94 17.07
N CYS A 324 12.67 13.39 18.20
CA CYS A 324 12.58 14.07 19.49
C CYS A 324 13.89 14.07 20.30
N VAL A 325 14.99 13.45 19.83
CA VAL A 325 16.29 13.52 20.53
C VAL A 325 16.76 14.97 20.55
N SER A 326 16.92 15.50 21.77
CA SER A 326 17.34 16.87 22.03
C SER A 326 17.89 16.99 23.46
N GLY A 327 18.40 18.17 23.83
CA GLY A 327 18.80 18.47 25.21
C GLY A 327 19.78 17.45 25.80
N ASP A 328 19.42 16.89 26.96
CA ASP A 328 20.24 15.92 27.69
C ASP A 328 20.36 14.56 27.00
N ASP A 329 19.53 14.25 25.99
CA ASP A 329 19.62 13.01 25.20
C ASP A 329 20.52 13.16 23.96
N ALA A 330 20.98 14.39 23.66
CA ALA A 330 21.79 14.65 22.46
C ALA A 330 23.12 13.88 22.44
N PHE A 331 23.62 13.41 23.59
CA PHE A 331 24.82 12.56 23.65
C PHE A 331 24.66 11.25 22.85
N LEU A 332 23.42 10.79 22.60
CA LEU A 332 23.16 9.60 21.79
C LEU A 332 23.51 9.80 20.31
N LEU A 333 23.60 11.05 19.86
CA LEU A 333 23.96 11.41 18.49
C LEU A 333 25.49 11.47 18.29
N GLU A 334 26.28 11.35 19.36
CA GLU A 334 27.73 11.36 19.29
C GLU A 334 28.27 10.17 18.49
N GLY A 335 29.38 10.39 17.78
CA GLY A 335 29.94 9.39 16.85
C GLY A 335 30.28 8.03 17.47
N ILE A 336 30.44 7.94 18.80
CA ILE A 336 30.67 6.67 19.50
C ILE A 336 29.47 5.72 19.46
N PHE A 337 28.24 6.26 19.36
CA PHE A 337 27.01 5.48 19.34
C PHE A 337 26.45 5.31 17.92
N ARG A 338 27.16 5.80 16.89
CA ARG A 338 26.61 5.93 15.53
C ARG A 338 26.06 4.64 14.93
N ASN A 339 26.61 3.50 15.31
CA ASN A 339 26.18 2.19 14.82
C ASN A 339 25.11 1.52 15.70
N GLU A 340 24.81 2.08 16.88
CA GLU A 340 23.92 1.49 17.89
C GLU A 340 22.70 2.39 18.17
N VAL A 341 22.78 3.69 17.86
CA VAL A 341 21.76 4.69 18.20
C VAL A 341 20.38 4.33 17.65
N TRP A 342 20.30 3.78 16.43
CA TRP A 342 19.04 3.33 15.86
C TRP A 342 18.44 2.14 16.62
N ASP A 343 19.29 1.28 17.19
CA ASP A 343 18.84 0.17 18.04
C ASP A 343 18.39 0.67 19.41
N PHE A 344 19.00 1.74 19.92
CA PHE A 344 18.55 2.38 21.15
C PHE A 344 17.13 2.95 21.03
N MET A 345 16.72 3.38 19.83
CA MET A 345 15.36 3.86 19.57
C MET A 345 14.30 2.76 19.65
N ASN A 346 14.66 1.47 19.66
CA ASN A 346 13.69 0.37 19.83
C ASN A 346 12.99 0.43 21.19
N GLU A 347 13.66 0.98 22.20
CA GLU A 347 13.18 1.07 23.57
C GLU A 347 13.09 2.54 24.02
N PRO A 348 12.33 2.85 25.08
CA PRO A 348 12.18 4.22 25.57
C PRO A 348 13.52 4.92 25.83
N VAL A 349 13.71 6.13 25.31
CA VAL A 349 14.98 6.87 25.45
C VAL A 349 15.08 7.51 26.83
N SER A 350 14.22 8.47 27.09
CA SER A 350 14.12 9.21 28.36
C SER A 350 12.67 9.62 28.58
N ARG A 351 12.30 9.98 29.82
CA ARG A 351 10.94 10.46 30.11
C ARG A 351 10.59 11.72 29.30
N PRO A 352 11.46 12.76 29.21
CA PRO A 352 11.21 13.91 28.33
C PRO A 352 11.07 13.55 26.85
N ASN A 353 11.87 12.61 26.33
CA ASN A 353 11.77 12.18 24.94
C ASN A 353 10.44 11.47 24.67
N GLU A 354 10.02 10.53 25.51
CA GLU A 354 8.73 9.84 25.34
C GLU A 354 7.52 10.77 25.54
N GLU A 355 7.64 11.79 26.41
CA GLU A 355 6.64 12.87 26.51
C GLU A 355 6.53 13.63 25.19
N ALA A 356 7.66 14.04 24.60
CA ALA A 356 7.70 14.74 23.33
C ALA A 356 7.17 13.89 22.16
N VAL A 357 7.48 12.58 22.13
CA VAL A 357 6.96 11.65 21.11
C VAL A 357 5.43 11.56 21.19
N ASN A 358 4.88 11.37 22.38
CA ASN A 358 3.43 11.29 22.58
C ASN A 358 2.74 12.62 22.24
N GLU A 359 3.30 13.74 22.67
CA GLU A 359 2.78 15.07 22.35
C GLU A 359 2.78 15.31 20.85
N LEU A 360 3.91 15.06 20.17
CA LEU A 360 4.03 15.24 18.73
C LEU A 360 3.02 14.40 17.95
N LEU A 361 2.94 13.10 18.23
CA LEU A 361 2.01 12.20 17.53
C LEU A 361 0.55 12.58 17.81
N ALA A 362 0.20 12.86 19.07
CA ALA A 362 -1.16 13.26 19.43
C ALA A 362 -1.57 14.61 18.80
N THR A 363 -0.66 15.59 18.79
CA THR A 363 -0.88 16.88 18.14
C THR A 363 -1.06 16.72 16.64
N ARG A 364 -0.22 15.92 15.97
CA ARG A 364 -0.37 15.66 14.54
C ARG A 364 -1.71 15.00 14.23
N CYS A 365 -2.12 13.99 15.00
CA CYS A 365 -3.44 13.38 14.84
C CYS A 365 -4.58 14.40 15.04
N GLU A 366 -4.45 15.31 16.02
CA GLU A 366 -5.45 16.34 16.27
C GLU A 366 -5.53 17.39 15.14
N GLU A 367 -4.41 17.75 14.53
CA GLU A 367 -4.35 18.65 13.38
C GLU A 367 -5.08 18.05 12.17
N GLU A 368 -4.82 16.79 11.84
CA GLU A 368 -5.49 16.10 10.73
C GLU A 368 -7.00 15.92 10.97
N LEU A 369 -7.37 15.54 12.21
CA LEU A 369 -8.78 15.43 12.60
C LEU A 369 -9.55 16.76 12.46
N LYS A 370 -8.86 17.90 12.67
CA LYS A 370 -9.42 19.25 12.47
C LYS A 370 -9.44 19.67 11.01
N ALA A 371 -8.52 19.16 10.19
CA ALA A 371 -8.46 19.44 8.76
C ALA A 371 -9.61 18.77 8.00
N PHE A 372 -10.07 17.60 8.44
CA PHE A 372 -11.24 16.95 7.85
C PHE A 372 -12.50 17.81 7.94
N PHE A 373 -13.18 17.95 6.80
CA PHE A 373 -14.47 18.62 6.75
C PHE A 373 -15.61 17.69 7.18
N GLY A 374 -16.65 18.27 7.78
CA GLY A 374 -17.81 17.54 8.25
C GLY A 374 -17.60 16.83 9.58
N THR A 375 -18.70 16.32 10.13
CA THR A 375 -18.73 15.61 11.41
C THR A 375 -18.86 14.11 11.21
N ALA A 376 -18.40 13.32 12.19
CA ALA A 376 -18.56 11.86 12.20
C ALA A 376 -20.03 11.41 12.00
N LYS A 377 -20.98 12.20 12.51
CA LYS A 377 -22.42 11.93 12.36
C LYS A 377 -22.92 12.15 10.93
N GLU A 378 -22.44 13.20 10.27
CA GLU A 378 -22.77 13.46 8.86
C GLU A 378 -22.17 12.38 7.96
N GLU A 379 -20.92 11.99 8.23
CA GLU A 379 -20.24 10.88 7.57
C GLU A 379 -21.03 9.58 7.70
N GLU A 380 -21.41 9.19 8.92
CA GLU A 380 -22.24 7.99 9.15
C GLU A 380 -23.57 8.07 8.40
N GLY A 381 -24.20 9.25 8.37
CA GLY A 381 -25.43 9.50 7.61
C GLY A 381 -25.25 9.24 6.11
N ILE A 382 -24.14 9.71 5.52
CA ILE A 382 -23.81 9.53 4.11
C ILE A 382 -23.48 8.06 3.80
N VAL A 383 -22.60 7.44 4.59
CA VAL A 383 -22.16 6.06 4.38
C VAL A 383 -23.30 5.06 4.56
N SER A 384 -24.19 5.29 5.53
CA SER A 384 -25.36 4.42 5.75
C SER A 384 -26.52 4.67 4.79
N GLY A 385 -26.39 5.60 3.84
CA GLY A 385 -27.42 5.95 2.87
C GLY A 385 -28.63 6.69 3.46
N LYS A 386 -28.52 7.20 4.70
CA LYS A 386 -29.56 8.00 5.34
C LYS A 386 -29.55 9.46 4.88
N ALA A 387 -28.42 9.94 4.37
CA ALA A 387 -28.27 11.26 3.78
C ALA A 387 -28.10 11.15 2.25
N GLU A 388 -28.69 12.08 1.51
CA GLU A 388 -28.47 12.17 0.07
C GLU A 388 -27.05 12.66 -0.23
N ALA A 389 -26.35 11.94 -1.10
CA ALA A 389 -25.00 12.23 -1.54
C ALA A 389 -24.78 11.62 -2.93
N SER A 390 -23.86 12.19 -3.71
CA SER A 390 -23.33 11.54 -4.91
C SER A 390 -22.54 10.28 -4.54
N GLU A 391 -22.24 9.43 -5.52
CA GLU A 391 -21.41 8.26 -5.31
C GLU A 391 -20.00 8.61 -4.84
N ARG A 392 -19.35 9.57 -5.48
CA ARG A 392 -18.03 10.08 -5.08
C ARG A 392 -18.04 10.67 -3.67
N GLN A 393 -19.09 11.40 -3.29
CA GLN A 393 -19.27 11.88 -1.92
C GLN A 393 -19.39 10.74 -0.90
N ARG A 394 -20.05 9.63 -1.26
CA ARG A 394 -20.10 8.43 -0.41
C ARG A 394 -18.74 7.76 -0.26
N LEU A 395 -17.99 7.62 -1.36
CA LEU A 395 -16.62 7.08 -1.33
C LEU A 395 -15.72 7.92 -0.43
N CYS A 396 -15.68 9.24 -0.66
CA CYS A 396 -14.90 10.18 0.15
C CYS A 396 -15.32 10.22 1.63
N ALA A 397 -16.60 9.99 1.94
CA ALA A 397 -17.06 9.88 3.33
C ALA A 397 -16.62 8.55 3.98
N GLY A 398 -16.58 7.45 3.22
CA GLY A 398 -16.06 6.17 3.69
C GLY A 398 -14.57 6.23 4.03
N VAL A 399 -13.77 6.92 3.18
CA VAL A 399 -12.35 7.17 3.47
C VAL A 399 -12.18 7.97 4.76
N ARG A 400 -12.84 9.14 4.87
CA ARG A 400 -12.77 9.96 6.10
C ARG A 400 -13.17 9.17 7.34
N GLN A 401 -14.22 8.37 7.26
CA GLN A 401 -14.67 7.59 8.41
C GLN A 401 -13.58 6.61 8.89
N GLY A 402 -12.93 5.90 7.96
CA GLY A 402 -11.84 4.98 8.27
C GLY A 402 -10.64 5.70 8.87
N GLU A 403 -10.17 6.77 8.23
CA GLU A 403 -8.99 7.50 8.68
C GLU A 403 -9.22 8.23 10.01
N ARG A 404 -10.39 8.86 10.19
CA ARG A 404 -10.79 9.48 11.47
C ARG A 404 -10.71 8.47 12.61
N MET A 405 -11.19 7.25 12.39
CA MET A 405 -11.10 6.18 13.40
C MET A 405 -9.65 5.80 13.72
N ALA A 406 -8.77 5.69 12.72
CA ALA A 406 -7.36 5.39 12.94
C ALA A 406 -6.65 6.51 13.73
N LEU A 407 -6.91 7.77 13.40
CA LEU A 407 -6.37 8.95 14.09
C LEU A 407 -6.88 9.04 15.54
N GLU A 408 -8.17 8.85 15.78
CA GLU A 408 -8.77 8.88 17.12
C GLU A 408 -8.21 7.77 18.03
N MET A 409 -8.05 6.56 17.48
CA MET A 409 -7.48 5.43 18.22
C MET A 409 -5.99 5.65 18.54
N THR A 410 -5.22 6.19 17.60
CA THR A 410 -3.81 6.52 17.81
C THR A 410 -3.65 7.60 18.88
N ARG A 411 -4.49 8.65 18.85
CA ARG A 411 -4.51 9.68 19.90
C ARG A 411 -4.85 9.07 21.27
N SER A 412 -5.86 8.19 21.34
CA SER A 412 -6.22 7.53 22.60
C SER A 412 -5.08 6.65 23.14
N TRP A 413 -4.31 6.03 22.26
CA TRP A 413 -3.08 5.33 22.61
C TRP A 413 -2.04 6.30 23.20
N CYS A 414 -1.76 7.44 22.55
CA CYS A 414 -0.80 8.43 23.07
C CYS A 414 -1.20 8.92 24.48
N GLU A 415 -2.49 9.16 24.71
CA GLU A 415 -3.00 9.58 26.03
C GLU A 415 -2.85 8.49 27.10
N SER A 416 -2.96 7.22 26.70
CA SER A 416 -2.80 6.07 27.59
C SER A 416 -1.33 5.82 27.90
N ASP A 417 -0.47 5.91 26.89
CA ASP A 417 0.98 5.76 27.01
C ASP A 417 1.61 6.89 27.84
N SER A 418 1.13 8.13 27.66
CA SER A 418 1.51 9.28 28.50
C SER A 418 1.21 9.07 29.99
N LYS A 419 0.14 8.34 30.33
CA LYS A 419 -0.17 7.99 31.73
C LYS A 419 0.68 6.84 32.27
N ALA A 420 1.36 6.11 31.38
CA ALA A 420 2.19 4.96 31.71
C ALA A 420 3.70 5.27 31.72
N LEU A 421 4.10 6.52 31.49
CA LEU A 421 5.51 6.94 31.44
C LEU A 421 6.33 6.52 32.66
N ASP A 422 5.76 6.59 33.87
CA ASP A 422 6.49 6.22 35.09
C ASP A 422 6.68 4.69 35.25
N ARG A 423 6.12 3.89 34.34
CA ARG A 423 6.27 2.43 34.29
C ARG A 423 7.27 1.97 33.23
N LYS A 424 7.76 2.89 32.39
CA LYS A 424 8.74 2.60 31.35
C LYS A 424 10.12 2.51 31.96
N GLU A 425 10.94 1.62 31.41
CA GLU A 425 12.35 1.56 31.72
C GLU A 425 13.12 2.32 30.64
N TYR A 426 13.94 3.30 31.04
CA TYR A 426 14.62 4.23 30.13
C TYR A 426 16.08 3.85 29.88
N TYR A 427 16.73 4.50 28.90
CA TYR A 427 18.10 4.19 28.49
C TYR A 427 19.08 4.10 29.67
N GLN A 428 19.05 5.09 30.57
CA GLN A 428 19.97 5.12 31.72
C GLN A 428 19.72 3.97 32.70
N GLU A 429 18.45 3.62 32.95
CA GLU A 429 18.08 2.50 33.83
C GLU A 429 18.52 1.16 33.25
N ARG A 430 18.24 0.94 31.94
CA ARG A 430 18.72 -0.24 31.22
C ARG A 430 20.24 -0.33 31.27
N ARG A 431 20.93 0.80 31.10
CA ARG A 431 22.39 0.81 31.07
C ARG A 431 23.02 0.51 32.43
N LEU A 432 22.39 0.96 33.52
CA LEU A 432 22.82 0.61 34.88
C LEU A 432 22.67 -0.90 35.13
N LYS A 433 21.56 -1.50 34.69
CA LYS A 433 21.34 -2.96 34.79
C LYS A 433 22.35 -3.78 34.00
N ASP A 434 22.62 -3.39 32.76
CA ASP A 434 23.61 -4.06 31.91
C ASP A 434 25.00 -4.06 32.55
N LEU A 435 25.33 -2.98 33.27
CA LEU A 435 26.59 -2.82 33.99
C LEU A 435 26.54 -3.41 35.41
N GLN A 436 25.41 -3.97 35.84
CA GLN A 436 25.17 -4.50 37.19
C GLN A 436 25.38 -3.45 38.30
N LEU A 437 25.17 -2.18 37.98
CA LEU A 437 25.38 -1.05 38.90
C LEU A 437 24.14 -0.72 39.74
N ASP A 438 23.03 -1.42 39.53
CA ASP A 438 21.78 -1.30 40.29
C ASP A 438 21.59 -2.42 41.33
N LEU A 439 22.56 -3.34 41.46
CA LEU A 439 22.54 -4.38 42.47
C LEU A 439 22.78 -3.79 43.88
N PRO A 440 22.19 -4.37 44.94
CA PRO A 440 22.53 -4.03 46.31
C PRO A 440 24.03 -4.31 46.53
N TRP A 441 24.72 -3.40 47.19
CA TRP A 441 26.11 -3.60 47.60
C TRP A 441 26.25 -4.93 48.37
N GLU A 442 27.00 -5.88 47.81
CA GLU A 442 27.41 -7.06 48.56
C GLU A 442 28.49 -6.66 49.56
N VAL A 443 28.39 -7.17 50.80
CA VAL A 443 29.32 -6.81 51.90
C VAL A 443 30.78 -7.15 51.55
N ASP A 444 30.97 -8.07 50.60
CA ASP A 444 32.27 -8.55 50.14
C ASP A 444 32.93 -7.62 49.09
N GLU A 445 32.19 -6.66 48.53
CA GLU A 445 32.71 -5.61 47.64
C GLU A 445 33.19 -4.37 48.41
N ILE A 446 32.94 -4.31 49.72
CA ILE A 446 33.47 -3.29 50.62
C ILE A 446 34.91 -3.67 50.97
N TYR A 447 35.87 -3.22 50.17
CA TYR A 447 37.26 -3.23 50.60
C TYR A 447 37.40 -2.32 51.83
N PRO A 448 37.81 -2.82 53.01
CA PRO A 448 38.10 -1.98 54.16
C PRO A 448 39.36 -1.18 53.85
N THR A 449 39.19 -0.05 53.16
CA THR A 449 40.27 0.92 53.03
C THR A 449 40.33 1.69 54.35
N GLU A 450 41.34 1.39 55.16
CA GLU A 450 41.72 2.20 56.34
C GLU A 450 42.21 3.62 55.97
N ARG A 451 41.86 4.14 54.78
CA ARG A 451 42.18 5.51 54.38
C ARG A 451 40.90 6.31 54.26
N ARG A 452 40.60 7.04 55.33
CA ARG A 452 39.71 8.20 55.26
C ARG A 452 40.25 9.18 54.22
N PRO A 453 39.45 9.65 53.25
CA PRO A 453 39.85 10.74 52.37
C PRO A 453 40.12 11.99 53.23
N GLY A 454 41.36 12.48 53.23
CA GLY A 454 41.77 13.70 53.93
C GLY A 454 42.68 13.54 55.16
N GLY A 455 43.08 12.32 55.53
CA GLY A 455 44.09 12.09 56.58
C GLY A 455 45.50 12.02 56.00
N GLY A 456 46.12 13.18 55.74
CA GLY A 456 47.56 13.21 55.48
C GLY A 456 48.34 13.05 56.77
N GLU A 457 49.37 12.21 56.80
CA GLU A 457 50.49 12.39 57.71
C GLU A 457 51.81 12.16 56.96
N LEU A 458 52.74 13.05 57.29
CA LEU A 458 54.02 13.31 56.67
C LEU A 458 55.04 12.19 56.97
N ASP A 459 56.03 12.08 56.07
CA ASP A 459 57.32 11.42 56.29
C ASP A 459 57.87 11.65 57.70
N TRP A 460 58.27 10.58 58.38
CA TRP A 460 59.66 10.28 58.79
C TRP A 460 59.80 8.80 59.21
#